data_AF-A0A8K1DCT7-F1
#
_entry.id   AF-A0A8K1DCT7-F1
#
_cell.length_a   1.000
_cell.length_b   1.000
_cell.length_c   1.000
_cell.angle_alpha   90.00
_cell.angle_beta   90.00
_cell.angle_gamma   90.00
#
_symmetry.space_group_name_H-M   'P 1'
#
loop_
_entity.id
_entity.type
_entity.pdbx_description
1 polymer ?
#
loop_
_entity_poly.entity_id
_entity_poly.type
_entity_poly.pdbx_seq_one_letter_code
_entity_poly.pdbx_strand_id
1 'polypeptide(L)'
;MGPTQKRTTQSMIVDKENMISSSLIPINLNEKINASQTYYPREIDGLLRVNPGDENAVSFKVISPSGTCIIGSSADCDVYQSTFQGSSLYQTVKIGNETLLVGFSGSDQRIQQFSLLPSGTNDSLQVGQWNIQIVKNDQVSRFYYQVTYLTK
;
A
#
# COMPACT_ATOMS: atom_id res chain seq x y z
N MET A 1 24.23 22.03 5.38
CA MET A 1 22.78 22.04 5.71
C MET A 1 22.38 20.59 5.89
N GLY A 2 22.24 20.13 7.13
CA GLY A 2 21.91 18.73 7.43
C GLY A 2 20.44 18.42 7.14
N PRO A 3 20.06 17.14 7.04
CA PRO A 3 18.66 16.78 6.82
C PRO A 3 17.84 17.22 8.04
N THR A 4 16.87 18.10 7.79
CA THR A 4 15.88 18.51 8.78
C THR A 4 15.08 17.28 9.17
N GLN A 5 15.29 16.78 10.38
CA GLN A 5 14.49 15.70 10.96
C GLN A 5 13.05 16.24 11.05
N LYS A 6 12.18 15.78 10.15
CA LYS A 6 10.76 16.16 10.12
C LYS A 6 10.18 15.79 11.48
N ARG A 7 9.66 16.78 12.21
CA ARG A 7 9.06 16.64 13.53
C ARG A 7 7.94 15.59 13.47
N THR A 8 8.21 14.38 13.96
CA THR A 8 7.16 13.38 14.20
C THR A 8 6.22 13.98 15.24
N THR A 9 5.02 14.39 14.83
CA THR A 9 3.98 14.78 15.77
C THR A 9 3.64 13.55 16.62
N GLN A 10 3.49 13.72 17.93
CA GLN A 10 3.18 12.63 18.89
C GLN A 10 1.94 11.80 18.50
N SER A 11 1.12 12.29 17.57
CA SER A 11 -0.08 11.66 17.04
C SER A 11 0.15 10.63 15.92
N MET A 12 1.37 10.44 15.42
CA MET A 12 1.65 9.58 14.26
C MET A 12 2.83 8.63 14.49
N ILE A 13 2.64 7.36 14.12
CA ILE A 13 3.69 6.34 14.04
C ILE A 13 3.80 5.88 12.59
N VAL A 14 5.00 5.66 12.09
CA VAL A 14 5.22 5.15 10.73
C VAL A 14 6.17 3.96 10.78
N ASP A 15 5.68 2.80 10.35
CA ASP A 15 6.50 1.62 10.12
C ASP A 15 6.97 1.61 8.67
N LYS A 16 8.21 1.18 8.44
CA LYS A 16 8.79 1.12 7.11
C LYS A 16 9.58 -0.17 6.95
N GLU A 17 9.31 -0.87 5.86
CA GLU A 17 10.13 -1.98 5.41
C GLU A 17 10.69 -1.67 4.02
N ASN A 18 11.96 -2.01 3.81
CA ASN A 18 12.70 -1.59 2.63
C ASN A 18 13.35 -2.78 1.92
N MET A 19 13.45 -2.69 0.59
CA MET A 19 14.25 -3.60 -0.23
C MET A 19 13.86 -5.08 -0.11
N ILE A 20 12.56 -5.36 0.00
CA ILE A 20 12.05 -6.73 0.06
C ILE A 20 12.17 -7.35 -1.34
N SER A 21 12.86 -8.50 -1.42
CA SER A 21 13.06 -9.26 -2.66
C SER A 21 12.07 -10.44 -2.82
N SER A 22 11.43 -10.85 -1.71
CA SER A 22 10.41 -11.90 -1.68
C SER A 22 9.23 -11.57 -2.59
N SER A 23 8.61 -12.59 -3.18
CA SER A 23 7.40 -12.43 -3.98
C SER A 23 6.12 -12.49 -3.16
N LEU A 24 6.16 -13.01 -1.92
CA LEU A 24 5.02 -13.03 -1.01
C LEU A 24 5.38 -12.24 0.23
N ILE A 25 4.62 -11.17 0.47
CA ILE A 25 4.95 -10.16 1.47
C ILE A 25 3.69 -9.91 2.31
N PRO A 26 3.57 -10.56 3.47
CA PRO A 26 2.49 -10.28 4.41
C PRO A 26 2.76 -8.96 5.14
N ILE A 27 1.77 -8.09 5.20
CA ILE A 27 1.74 -6.86 5.99
C ILE A 27 0.68 -7.05 7.08
N ASN A 28 1.14 -7.30 8.31
CA ASN A 28 0.25 -7.53 9.45
C ASN A 28 -0.13 -6.19 10.09
N LEU A 29 -1.35 -5.74 9.85
CA LEU A 29 -1.90 -4.55 10.48
C LEU A 29 -2.55 -4.90 11.82
N ASN A 30 -2.10 -4.23 12.87
CA ASN A 30 -2.66 -4.34 14.21
C ASN A 30 -2.72 -2.95 14.86
N GLU A 31 -3.57 -2.78 15.84
CA GLU A 31 -3.51 -1.61 16.72
C GLU A 31 -2.18 -1.60 17.49
N LYS A 32 -1.68 -0.40 17.78
CA LYS A 32 -0.45 -0.21 18.56
C LYS A 32 -0.74 0.59 19.81
N ILE A 33 -0.11 0.21 20.91
CA ILE A 33 -0.25 0.92 22.18
C ILE A 33 1.12 1.51 22.55
N ASN A 34 1.16 2.82 22.78
CA ASN A 34 2.34 3.51 23.29
C ASN A 34 1.92 4.57 24.33
N ALA A 35 2.50 4.52 25.52
CA ALA A 35 2.24 5.49 26.60
C ALA A 35 0.74 5.77 26.87
N SER A 36 -0.08 4.72 26.90
CA SER A 36 -1.55 4.77 27.08
C SER A 36 -2.36 5.34 25.91
N GLN A 37 -1.73 5.60 24.76
CA GLN A 37 -2.40 5.99 23.53
C GLN A 37 -2.46 4.82 22.55
N THR A 38 -3.62 4.65 21.91
CA THR A 38 -3.85 3.61 20.90
C THR A 38 -3.77 4.23 19.52
N TYR A 39 -2.95 3.64 18.66
CA TYR A 39 -2.74 4.05 17.28
C TYR A 39 -3.34 3.02 16.33
N TYR A 40 -4.10 3.50 15.37
CA TYR A 40 -4.82 2.69 14.39
C TYR A 40 -4.18 2.84 13.01
N PRO A 41 -4.11 1.76 12.21
CA PRO A 41 -3.56 1.84 10.86
C PRO A 41 -4.43 2.74 9.99
N ARG A 42 -3.79 3.70 9.32
CA ARG A 42 -4.46 4.73 8.52
C ARG A 42 -4.16 4.61 7.03
N GLU A 43 -2.94 4.24 6.68
CA GLU A 43 -2.51 4.21 5.29
C GLU A 43 -1.46 3.12 5.07
N ILE A 44 -1.57 2.40 3.95
CA ILE A 44 -0.49 1.54 3.43
C ILE A 44 -0.03 2.17 2.11
N ASP A 45 1.22 2.58 2.05
CA ASP A 45 1.86 2.93 0.79
C ASP A 45 2.84 1.85 0.38
N GLY A 46 2.80 1.45 -0.89
CA GLY A 46 3.76 0.51 -1.46
C GLY A 46 4.44 1.08 -2.69
N LEU A 47 5.68 0.64 -2.90
CA LEU A 47 6.50 0.99 -4.04
C LEU A 47 7.27 -0.24 -4.51
N LEU A 48 7.07 -0.61 -5.77
CA LEU A 48 7.83 -1.63 -6.46
C LEU A 48 8.77 -0.95 -7.46
N ARG A 49 10.07 -1.20 -7.34
CA ARG A 49 11.06 -0.84 -8.36
C ARG A 49 11.34 -2.04 -9.25
N VAL A 50 11.14 -1.81 -10.54
CA VAL A 50 11.44 -2.76 -11.62
C VAL A 50 12.72 -2.30 -12.34
N ASN A 51 13.49 -3.25 -12.87
CA ASN A 51 14.66 -2.93 -13.68
C ASN A 51 14.21 -2.41 -15.06
N PRO A 52 15.01 -1.54 -15.71
CA PRO A 52 14.72 -1.14 -17.09
C PRO A 52 14.60 -2.36 -18.03
N GLY A 53 13.52 -2.43 -18.79
CA GLY A 53 13.21 -3.53 -19.71
C GLY A 53 12.30 -4.63 -19.14
N ASP A 54 12.12 -4.67 -17.81
CA ASP A 54 11.29 -5.66 -17.13
C ASP A 54 9.87 -5.14 -16.80
N GLU A 55 9.51 -3.92 -17.25
CA GLU A 55 8.27 -3.23 -16.83
C GLU A 55 6.99 -4.04 -17.10
N ASN A 56 6.96 -4.80 -18.19
CA ASN A 56 5.81 -5.63 -18.56
C ASN A 56 5.87 -7.05 -17.96
N ALA A 57 6.98 -7.42 -17.33
CA ALA A 57 7.21 -8.76 -16.78
C ALA A 57 7.08 -8.82 -15.25
N VAL A 58 7.07 -7.66 -14.59
CA VAL A 58 7.02 -7.56 -13.12
C VAL A 58 5.87 -6.65 -12.72
N SER A 59 4.99 -7.14 -11.86
CA SER A 59 3.91 -6.34 -11.26
C SER A 59 3.64 -6.77 -9.83
N PHE A 60 2.65 -6.19 -9.17
CA PHE A 60 2.18 -6.68 -7.87
C PHE A 60 0.65 -6.85 -7.85
N LYS A 61 0.19 -7.70 -6.93
CA LYS A 61 -1.19 -7.76 -6.46
C LYS A 61 -1.27 -7.30 -5.01
N VAL A 62 -2.35 -6.62 -4.65
CA VAL A 62 -2.68 -6.25 -3.27
C VAL A 62 -3.97 -6.95 -2.88
N ILE A 63 -3.89 -7.82 -1.88
CA ILE A 63 -4.99 -8.67 -1.44
C ILE A 63 -5.37 -8.28 -0.01
N SER A 64 -6.66 -8.02 0.21
CA SER A 64 -7.20 -7.68 1.52
C SER A 64 -7.14 -8.88 2.50
N PRO A 65 -7.29 -8.63 3.81
CA PRO A 65 -7.49 -9.69 4.81
C PRO A 65 -8.65 -10.65 4.51
N SER A 66 -9.69 -10.18 3.79
CA SER A 66 -10.81 -11.02 3.35
C SER A 66 -10.51 -11.87 2.12
N GLY A 67 -9.31 -11.75 1.53
CA GLY A 67 -8.91 -12.45 0.31
C GLY A 67 -9.32 -11.77 -1.00
N THR A 68 -9.87 -10.55 -0.94
CA THR A 68 -10.29 -9.79 -2.13
C THR A 68 -9.07 -9.18 -2.82
N CYS A 69 -8.95 -9.32 -4.14
CA CYS A 69 -7.91 -8.63 -4.91
C CYS A 69 -8.31 -7.17 -5.18
N ILE A 70 -7.59 -6.23 -4.58
CA ILE A 70 -7.87 -4.80 -4.70
C ILE A 70 -7.12 -4.21 -5.89
N ILE A 71 -5.82 -4.49 -5.98
CA ILE A 71 -4.96 -3.98 -7.04
C ILE A 71 -4.31 -5.16 -7.73
N GLY A 72 -4.23 -5.14 -9.06
CA GLY A 72 -3.48 -6.12 -9.85
C GLY A 72 -3.33 -5.70 -11.30
N SER A 73 -2.64 -6.50 -12.11
CA SER A 73 -2.48 -6.26 -13.56
C SER A 73 -3.60 -6.90 -14.41
N SER A 74 -4.54 -7.60 -13.79
CA SER A 74 -5.62 -8.32 -14.44
C SER A 74 -6.99 -7.86 -13.93
N ALA A 75 -8.03 -8.05 -14.74
CA ALA A 75 -9.40 -7.60 -14.45
C ALA A 75 -10.12 -8.43 -13.36
N ASP A 76 -9.43 -9.37 -12.72
CA ASP A 76 -9.87 -10.09 -11.51
C ASP A 76 -9.71 -9.25 -10.24
N CYS A 77 -9.08 -8.07 -10.32
CA CYS A 77 -8.89 -7.14 -9.22
C CYS A 77 -9.73 -5.87 -9.42
N ASP A 78 -10.18 -5.26 -8.32
CA ASP A 78 -11.07 -4.08 -8.35
C ASP A 78 -10.45 -2.86 -9.07
N VAL A 79 -9.12 -2.73 -8.98
CA VAL A 79 -8.31 -1.68 -9.61
C VAL A 79 -7.19 -2.35 -10.41
N TYR A 80 -7.29 -2.29 -11.73
CA TYR A 80 -6.30 -2.91 -12.62
C TYR A 80 -5.63 -1.94 -13.60
N GLN A 81 -6.02 -0.67 -13.57
CA GLN A 81 -5.42 0.42 -14.34
C GLN A 81 -4.98 1.54 -13.41
N SER A 82 -4.14 2.44 -13.93
CA SER A 82 -3.77 3.64 -13.20
C SER A 82 -5.01 4.42 -12.76
N THR A 83 -5.07 4.76 -11.48
CA THR A 83 -6.13 5.62 -10.90
C THR A 83 -5.82 7.10 -11.12
N PHE A 84 -4.60 7.42 -11.58
CA PHE A 84 -4.22 8.76 -11.98
C PHE A 84 -4.85 9.09 -13.35
N GLN A 85 -6.09 9.57 -13.32
CA GLN A 85 -6.86 9.91 -14.51
C GLN A 85 -7.35 11.36 -14.40
N GLY A 86 -6.67 12.25 -15.13
CA GLY A 86 -6.99 13.67 -15.17
C GLY A 86 -6.81 14.34 -13.80
N SER A 87 -7.92 14.70 -13.15
CA SER A 87 -7.94 15.35 -11.83
C SER A 87 -8.09 14.38 -10.66
N SER A 88 -8.38 13.10 -10.89
CA SER A 88 -8.47 12.11 -9.81
C SER A 88 -7.15 11.39 -9.61
N LEU A 89 -6.75 11.24 -8.34
CA LEU A 89 -5.60 10.42 -7.94
C LEU A 89 -6.02 9.04 -7.43
N TYR A 90 -7.29 8.91 -7.04
CA TYR A 90 -7.81 7.75 -6.32
C TYR A 90 -9.07 7.20 -7.00
N GLN A 91 -9.26 5.88 -6.87
CA GLN A 91 -10.51 5.19 -7.15
C GLN A 91 -11.11 4.70 -5.84
N THR A 92 -12.43 4.85 -5.68
CA THR A 92 -13.14 4.34 -4.51
C THR A 92 -13.46 2.86 -4.69
N VAL A 93 -13.05 2.02 -3.74
CA VAL A 93 -13.31 0.57 -3.73
C VAL A 93 -14.03 0.19 -2.45
N LYS A 94 -15.07 -0.64 -2.55
CA LYS A 94 -15.83 -1.12 -1.40
C LYS A 94 -15.46 -2.56 -1.09
N ILE A 95 -15.01 -2.82 0.14
CA ILE A 95 -14.62 -4.16 0.60
C ILE A 95 -15.42 -4.49 1.85
N GLY A 96 -16.40 -5.40 1.71
CA GLY A 96 -17.36 -5.67 2.77
C GLY A 96 -18.12 -4.40 3.19
N ASN A 97 -17.88 -3.96 4.43
CA ASN A 97 -18.49 -2.74 4.99
C ASN A 97 -17.56 -1.52 4.94
N GLU A 98 -16.31 -1.68 4.50
CA GLU A 98 -15.34 -0.59 4.41
C GLU A 98 -15.32 -0.01 3.00
N THR A 99 -14.99 1.28 2.92
CA THR A 99 -14.77 1.99 1.66
C THR A 99 -13.37 2.57 1.68
N LEU A 100 -12.58 2.21 0.68
CA LEU A 100 -11.19 2.61 0.52
C LEU A 100 -11.06 3.59 -0.63
N LEU A 101 -10.15 4.54 -0.49
CA LEU A 101 -9.57 5.26 -1.62
C LEU A 101 -8.28 4.53 -1.98
N VAL A 102 -8.19 4.13 -3.24
CA VAL A 102 -7.10 3.34 -3.78
C VAL A 102 -6.37 4.18 -4.81
N GLY A 103 -5.10 4.46 -4.54
CA GLY A 103 -4.19 5.08 -5.49
C GLY A 103 -3.35 3.99 -6.14
N PHE A 104 -3.23 3.98 -7.45
CA PHE A 104 -2.37 3.05 -8.19
C PHE A 104 -1.79 3.74 -9.42
N SER A 105 -0.47 3.63 -9.61
CA SER A 105 0.21 4.26 -10.76
C SER A 105 0.01 3.52 -12.09
N GLY A 106 -0.43 2.26 -12.05
CA GLY A 106 -0.40 1.35 -13.20
C GLY A 106 0.81 0.41 -13.18
N SER A 107 0.64 -0.77 -13.79
CA SER A 107 1.65 -1.84 -13.81
C SER A 107 2.70 -1.69 -14.91
N ASP A 108 2.50 -0.78 -15.85
CA ASP A 108 3.42 -0.48 -16.95
C ASP A 108 4.56 0.48 -16.56
N GLN A 109 4.59 0.92 -15.31
CA GLN A 109 5.57 1.85 -14.79
C GLN A 109 6.81 1.13 -14.25
N ARG A 110 7.99 1.71 -14.49
CA ARG A 110 9.24 1.25 -13.85
C ARG A 110 9.20 1.37 -12.33
N ILE A 111 8.50 2.39 -11.83
CA ILE A 111 8.20 2.56 -10.42
C ILE A 111 6.69 2.45 -10.29
N GLN A 112 6.22 1.30 -9.77
CA GLN A 112 4.81 1.08 -9.53
C GLN A 112 4.52 1.46 -8.08
N GLN A 113 3.55 2.33 -7.87
CA GLN A 113 3.17 2.82 -6.55
C GLN A 113 1.70 2.56 -6.28
N PHE A 114 1.39 2.29 -5.02
CA PHE A 114 0.01 2.34 -4.56
C PHE A 114 -0.10 3.03 -3.20
N SER A 115 -1.31 3.51 -2.91
CA SER A 115 -1.74 3.97 -1.58
C SER A 115 -3.12 3.41 -1.29
N LEU A 116 -3.32 2.91 -0.07
CA LEU A 116 -4.61 2.46 0.45
C LEU A 116 -4.94 3.26 1.70
N LEU A 117 -6.07 3.97 1.67
CA LEU A 117 -6.58 4.73 2.80
C LEU A 117 -8.10 4.58 2.95
N PRO A 118 -8.66 4.67 4.16
CA PRO A 118 -10.10 4.71 4.36
C PRO A 118 -10.69 6.00 3.76
N SER A 119 -11.89 5.93 3.20
CA SER A 119 -12.58 7.10 2.67
C SER A 119 -13.01 8.10 3.74
N GLY A 120 -13.37 7.62 4.94
CA GLY A 120 -13.69 8.50 6.07
C GLY A 120 -12.42 9.06 6.73
N THR A 121 -12.46 10.31 7.17
CA THR A 121 -11.30 11.01 7.75
C THR A 121 -10.82 10.44 9.08
N ASN A 122 -11.74 9.89 9.89
CA ASN A 122 -11.47 9.31 11.20
C ASN A 122 -11.50 7.77 11.21
N ASP A 123 -11.69 7.17 10.04
CA ASP A 123 -11.72 5.72 9.87
C ASP A 123 -10.29 5.16 9.91
N SER A 124 -10.18 3.87 10.14
CA SER A 124 -8.93 3.10 10.10
C SER A 124 -9.06 1.98 9.10
N LEU A 125 -7.93 1.50 8.57
CA LEU A 125 -7.91 0.29 7.77
C LEU A 125 -8.27 -0.91 8.66
N GLN A 126 -8.97 -1.91 8.10
CA GLN A 126 -9.16 -3.18 8.79
C GLN A 126 -7.82 -3.78 9.24
N VAL A 127 -7.81 -4.21 10.51
CA VAL A 127 -6.74 -5.03 11.08
C VAL A 127 -6.72 -6.41 10.43
N GLY A 128 -5.55 -7.02 10.40
CA GLY A 128 -5.33 -8.32 9.78
C GLY A 128 -4.16 -8.33 8.79
N GLN A 129 -3.97 -9.47 8.14
CA GLN A 129 -2.89 -9.67 7.19
C GLN A 129 -3.30 -9.22 5.78
N TRP A 130 -2.71 -8.13 5.32
CA TRP A 130 -2.74 -7.71 3.93
C TRP A 130 -1.62 -8.41 3.18
N ASN A 131 -1.86 -8.89 1.97
CA ASN A 131 -0.85 -9.62 1.21
C ASN A 131 -0.47 -8.84 -0.04
N ILE A 132 0.84 -8.57 -0.17
CA ILE A 132 1.42 -8.10 -1.42
C ILE A 132 2.06 -9.30 -2.10
N GLN A 133 1.62 -9.59 -3.33
CA GLN A 133 2.21 -10.62 -4.17
C GLN A 133 2.92 -9.95 -5.34
N ILE A 134 4.24 -10.08 -5.41
CA ILE A 134 4.99 -9.67 -6.60
C ILE A 134 4.86 -10.76 -7.65
N VAL A 135 4.27 -10.42 -8.79
CA VAL A 135 4.14 -11.30 -9.95
C VAL A 135 5.36 -11.08 -10.83
N LYS A 136 6.22 -12.10 -10.90
CA LYS A 136 7.47 -12.13 -11.67
C LYS A 136 7.90 -13.58 -11.86
N ASN A 137 8.79 -13.81 -12.80
CA ASN A 137 9.50 -15.08 -12.95
C ASN A 137 10.82 -15.00 -12.15
N ASP A 138 11.92 -14.72 -12.84
CA ASP A 138 13.29 -14.62 -12.34
C ASP A 138 13.80 -13.18 -12.24
N GLN A 139 12.99 -12.21 -12.64
CA GLN A 139 13.36 -10.79 -12.62
C GLN A 139 13.71 -10.32 -11.21
N VAL A 140 14.74 -9.48 -11.11
CA VAL A 140 15.09 -8.81 -9.87
C VAL A 140 14.10 -7.66 -9.63
N SER A 141 13.49 -7.64 -8.44
CA SER A 141 12.61 -6.56 -8.02
C SER A 141 12.91 -6.14 -6.59
N ARG A 142 12.55 -4.90 -6.25
CA ARG A 142 12.72 -4.34 -4.89
C ARG A 142 11.42 -3.70 -4.47
N PHE A 143 10.77 -4.30 -3.49
CA PHE A 143 9.55 -3.77 -2.90
C PHE A 143 9.84 -3.00 -1.60
N TYR A 144 9.09 -1.94 -1.38
CA TYR A 144 9.16 -1.08 -0.22
C TYR A 144 7.74 -0.81 0.21
N TYR A 145 7.49 -0.77 1.51
CA TYR A 145 6.21 -0.28 2.01
C TYR A 145 6.37 0.52 3.29
N GLN A 146 5.38 1.37 3.54
CA GLN A 146 5.20 2.00 4.82
C GLN A 146 3.76 1.85 5.28
N VAL A 147 3.58 1.78 6.59
CA VAL A 147 2.27 1.84 7.22
C VAL A 147 2.25 3.03 8.16
N THR A 148 1.32 3.94 7.91
CA THR A 148 1.07 5.09 8.78
C THR A 148 -0.01 4.74 9.78
N TYR A 149 0.24 5.01 11.06
CA TYR A 149 -0.73 4.87 12.14
C TYR A 149 -1.00 6.22 12.78
N LEU A 150 -2.25 6.49 13.11
CA LEU A 150 -2.68 7.70 13.79
C LEU A 150 -3.39 7.34 15.09
N THR A 151 -3.22 8.18 16.11
CA THR A 151 -4.14 8.18 17.25
C THR A 151 -5.43 8.89 16.88
N LYS A 152 -6.52 8.44 17.50
CA LYS A 152 -7.78 9.19 17.57
C LYS A 152 -7.77 10.14 18.77
#